data_AF-A0AAE7JTA0-F1
#
_entry.id   AF-A0AAE7JTA0-F1
#
_cell.length_a   1.000
_cell.length_b   1.000
_cell.length_c   1.000
_cell.angle_alpha   90.00
_cell.angle_beta   90.00
_cell.angle_gamma   90.00
#
_symmetry.space_group_name_H-M   'P 1'
#
loop_
_entity.id
_entity.type
_entity.pdbx_description
1 polymer ?
#
loop_
_entity_poly.entity_id
_entity_poly.type
_entity_poly.pdbx_seq_one_letter_code
_entity_poly.pdbx_strand_id
1 'polypeptide(L)'
;MESQLQQWLANCASGQRLYAVLSSVSDAQPLKHYYQLDGSRVAEGIYHYTAYKDWHEVMPYLVELSVNSPFLAWVSEAASTDWGWLAVSEQSRQRILDHLRGLTQIHLPDGKTVFFRYWDAQFLPLILAASTESQQNQLMGVFSSLWVRQQMIELPAQAAPILTGIVTLEEAQLAKLKQQNQTEQVNQLQSYFTDKYPKRARLLGDEQVQRFITLIAEKCQTHRLERFNDRCQFLDLACSLGCHFDTDLQLEHIVAPYLTTAAEEPGQLAVLNQQLGLVFIRSMGERLENYLAALERLKTLQLNQLPYMYEEQHVVDYVRSLYPERAQYVPIHQMFGLLAQDQNWFQEHGITTLHGQAVILALQFFLGHKVFDDPLYPWVKAHFADNHINQEDERLAELVAYTQRRIRKELLMLRKHLEAR
;
A
#
# COMPACT_ATOMS: atom_id res chain seq x y z
N MET A 1 -17.11 -33.35 -11.19
CA MET A 1 -16.88 -32.28 -12.20
C MET A 1 -15.42 -32.35 -12.56
N GLU A 2 -15.12 -32.51 -13.83
CA GLU A 2 -13.75 -32.53 -14.34
C GLU A 2 -13.10 -31.16 -14.07
N SER A 3 -11.86 -31.13 -13.59
CA SER A 3 -11.19 -29.86 -13.28
C SER A 3 -10.92 -29.07 -14.56
N GLN A 4 -10.87 -27.73 -14.50
CA GLN A 4 -10.53 -26.89 -15.67
C GLN A 4 -9.17 -27.26 -16.27
N LEU A 5 -8.23 -27.71 -15.43
CA LEU A 5 -6.93 -28.23 -15.90
C LEU A 5 -7.10 -29.49 -16.75
N GLN A 6 -7.93 -30.44 -16.31
CA GLN A 6 -8.21 -31.65 -17.08
C GLN A 6 -8.89 -31.35 -18.41
N GLN A 7 -9.82 -30.37 -18.45
CA GLN A 7 -10.44 -29.92 -19.70
C GLN A 7 -9.42 -29.32 -20.66
N TRP A 8 -8.50 -28.48 -20.16
CA TRP A 8 -7.42 -27.92 -20.96
C TRP A 8 -6.47 -29.01 -21.50
N LEU A 9 -6.09 -29.99 -20.65
CA LEU A 9 -5.25 -31.11 -21.04
C LEU A 9 -5.91 -32.02 -22.09
N ALA A 10 -7.23 -32.22 -21.99
CA ALA A 10 -8.00 -33.00 -22.96
C ALA A 10 -8.02 -32.37 -24.36
N ASN A 11 -7.83 -31.05 -24.45
CA ASN A 11 -7.75 -30.31 -25.71
C ASN A 11 -6.34 -30.33 -26.33
N CYS A 12 -5.35 -30.97 -25.69
CA CYS A 12 -4.01 -31.13 -26.25
C CYS A 12 -4.08 -32.04 -27.49
N ALA A 13 -3.93 -31.45 -28.68
CA ALA A 13 -4.14 -32.14 -29.94
C ALA A 13 -3.03 -33.16 -30.25
N SER A 14 -3.32 -34.13 -31.11
CA SER A 14 -2.33 -35.10 -31.58
C SER A 14 -1.13 -34.37 -32.23
N GLY A 15 0.07 -34.64 -31.73
CA GLY A 15 1.31 -33.98 -32.17
C GLY A 15 1.79 -32.84 -31.27
N GLN A 16 0.93 -32.35 -30.36
CA GLN A 16 1.32 -31.38 -29.34
C GLN A 16 1.97 -32.07 -28.14
N ARG A 17 2.86 -31.34 -27.46
CA ARG A 17 3.61 -31.80 -26.30
C ARG A 17 3.33 -30.88 -25.12
N LEU A 18 3.25 -31.47 -23.95
CA LEU A 18 3.07 -30.74 -22.69
C LEU A 18 4.45 -30.48 -22.08
N TYR A 19 4.68 -29.24 -21.67
CA TYR A 19 5.88 -28.83 -20.96
C TYR A 19 5.50 -28.13 -19.65
N ALA A 20 6.39 -28.19 -18.68
CA ALA A 20 6.35 -27.37 -17.48
C ALA A 20 7.62 -26.52 -17.38
N VAL A 21 7.44 -25.23 -17.06
CA VAL A 21 8.50 -24.36 -16.61
C VAL A 21 8.37 -24.22 -15.09
N LEU A 22 9.38 -24.71 -14.37
CA LEU A 22 9.37 -24.83 -12.92
C LEU A 22 10.23 -23.73 -12.30
N SER A 23 9.65 -23.00 -11.34
CA SER A 23 10.31 -21.94 -10.58
C SER A 23 11.13 -22.52 -9.43
N SER A 24 12.44 -22.26 -9.39
CA SER A 24 13.30 -22.66 -8.26
C SER A 24 13.18 -21.74 -7.04
N VAL A 25 12.65 -20.53 -7.23
CA VAL A 25 12.49 -19.53 -6.15
C VAL A 25 11.15 -19.64 -5.43
N SER A 26 10.28 -20.56 -5.84
CA SER A 26 9.02 -20.83 -5.16
C SER A 26 9.26 -21.65 -3.90
N ASP A 27 8.72 -21.20 -2.77
CA ASP A 27 8.74 -21.94 -1.51
C ASP A 27 8.02 -23.29 -1.60
N ALA A 28 7.16 -23.47 -2.61
CA ALA A 28 6.49 -24.73 -2.90
C ALA A 28 7.43 -25.80 -3.51
N GLN A 29 8.67 -25.47 -3.85
CA GLN A 29 9.69 -26.40 -4.35
C GLN A 29 9.21 -27.30 -5.51
N PRO A 30 8.66 -26.75 -6.61
CA PRO A 30 8.02 -27.53 -7.67
C PRO A 30 8.93 -28.56 -8.34
N LEU A 31 10.21 -28.23 -8.53
CA LEU A 31 11.18 -29.17 -9.11
C LEU A 31 11.33 -30.43 -8.26
N LYS A 32 11.33 -30.28 -6.93
CA LYS A 32 11.41 -31.40 -5.99
C LYS A 32 10.15 -32.26 -6.08
N HIS A 33 8.98 -31.64 -6.10
CA HIS A 33 7.71 -32.36 -6.27
C HIS A 33 7.66 -33.12 -7.60
N TYR A 34 8.14 -32.50 -8.70
CA TYR A 34 8.22 -33.18 -9.99
C TYR A 34 9.05 -34.47 -9.93
N TYR A 35 10.26 -34.41 -9.35
CA TYR A 35 11.11 -35.59 -9.22
C TYR A 35 10.55 -36.64 -8.26
N GLN A 36 9.78 -36.25 -7.24
CA GLN A 36 9.15 -37.17 -6.31
C GLN A 36 7.94 -37.90 -6.90
N LEU A 37 7.16 -37.23 -7.75
CA LEU A 37 5.87 -37.73 -8.25
C LEU A 37 5.97 -38.37 -9.63
N ASP A 38 6.83 -37.84 -10.50
CA ASP A 38 6.97 -38.30 -11.88
C ASP A 38 8.43 -38.67 -12.15
N GLY A 39 9.32 -37.68 -12.23
CA GLY A 39 10.76 -37.87 -12.44
C GLY A 39 11.14 -38.67 -13.70
N SER A 40 10.19 -38.96 -14.61
CA SER A 40 10.42 -39.81 -15.78
C SER A 40 11.34 -39.18 -16.82
N ARG A 41 11.51 -37.85 -16.77
CA ARG A 41 12.41 -37.09 -17.63
C ARG A 41 13.29 -36.16 -16.80
N VAL A 42 14.50 -35.92 -17.29
CA VAL A 42 15.40 -34.94 -16.66
C VAL A 42 14.96 -33.53 -17.04
N ALA A 43 14.58 -32.76 -16.02
CA ALA A 43 14.35 -31.33 -16.13
C ALA A 43 15.68 -30.60 -16.43
N GLU A 44 15.67 -29.66 -17.37
CA GLU A 44 16.86 -28.94 -17.78
C GLU A 44 16.81 -27.48 -17.34
N GLY A 45 17.87 -27.06 -16.66
CA GLY A 45 18.09 -25.69 -16.27
C GLY A 45 18.20 -24.81 -17.51
N ILE A 46 17.29 -23.86 -17.66
CA ILE A 46 17.21 -23.05 -18.88
C ILE A 46 18.50 -22.23 -19.06
N TYR A 47 19.11 -21.76 -17.97
CA TYR A 47 20.35 -20.96 -17.99
C TYR A 47 21.63 -21.75 -18.22
N HIS A 48 21.59 -23.08 -18.27
CA HIS A 48 22.81 -23.89 -18.30
C HIS A 48 23.75 -23.58 -19.48
N TYR A 49 23.21 -23.06 -20.59
CA TYR A 49 23.96 -22.69 -21.80
C TYR A 49 23.95 -21.18 -22.05
N THR A 50 23.88 -20.38 -20.98
CA THR A 50 24.02 -18.92 -21.04
C THR A 50 25.13 -18.47 -20.10
N ALA A 51 25.38 -17.16 -20.06
CA ALA A 51 26.31 -16.57 -19.08
C ALA A 51 25.86 -16.78 -17.61
N TYR A 52 24.63 -17.24 -17.37
CA TYR A 52 24.00 -17.38 -16.05
C TYR A 52 23.92 -18.83 -15.56
N LYS A 53 24.70 -19.74 -16.16
CA LYS A 53 24.67 -21.19 -15.87
C LYS A 53 24.90 -21.56 -14.40
N ASP A 54 25.63 -20.71 -13.66
CA ASP A 54 26.01 -20.96 -12.26
C ASP A 54 24.98 -20.37 -11.27
N TRP A 55 23.91 -19.72 -11.76
CA TRP A 55 22.85 -19.13 -10.92
C TRP A 55 21.83 -20.18 -10.47
N HIS A 56 22.30 -21.20 -9.76
CA HIS A 56 21.49 -22.36 -9.38
C HIS A 56 20.29 -22.01 -8.48
N GLU A 57 20.44 -21.04 -7.57
CA GLU A 57 19.38 -20.63 -6.63
C GLU A 57 18.14 -20.04 -7.32
N VAL A 58 18.33 -19.45 -8.50
CA VAL A 58 17.26 -18.80 -9.27
C VAL A 58 17.04 -19.43 -10.64
N MET A 59 17.63 -20.61 -10.89
CA MET A 59 17.56 -21.30 -12.17
C MET A 59 16.15 -21.82 -12.46
N PRO A 60 15.46 -21.39 -13.53
CA PRO A 60 14.22 -22.01 -13.94
C PRO A 60 14.50 -23.28 -14.74
N TYR A 61 13.60 -24.26 -14.65
CA TYR A 61 13.77 -25.57 -15.29
C TYR A 61 12.65 -25.84 -16.29
N LEU A 62 13.01 -26.38 -17.45
CA LEU A 62 12.04 -26.89 -18.44
C LEU A 62 12.00 -28.42 -18.38
N VAL A 63 10.80 -28.98 -18.34
CA VAL A 63 10.60 -30.42 -18.48
C VAL A 63 9.40 -30.73 -19.37
N GLU A 64 9.53 -31.78 -20.19
CA GLU A 64 8.40 -32.31 -20.97
C GLU A 64 7.64 -33.32 -20.10
N LEU A 65 6.31 -33.24 -20.09
CA LEU A 65 5.42 -34.06 -19.28
C LEU A 65 4.54 -34.94 -20.17
N SER A 66 4.14 -36.09 -19.64
CA SER A 66 2.96 -36.80 -20.14
C SER A 66 1.69 -36.08 -19.68
N VAL A 67 0.63 -36.10 -20.50
CA VAL A 67 -0.70 -35.61 -20.08
C VAL A 67 -1.28 -36.38 -18.89
N ASN A 68 -0.73 -37.57 -18.61
CA ASN A 68 -1.07 -38.40 -17.44
C ASN A 68 0.00 -38.35 -16.34
N SER A 69 0.87 -37.33 -16.34
CA SER A 69 1.91 -37.17 -15.33
C SER A 69 1.29 -37.03 -13.92
N PRO A 70 1.72 -37.83 -12.92
CA PRO A 70 1.25 -37.68 -11.54
C PRO A 70 1.53 -36.29 -10.94
N PHE A 71 2.53 -35.58 -11.47
CA PHE A 71 2.81 -34.20 -11.08
C PHE A 71 1.63 -33.25 -11.35
N LEU A 72 0.79 -33.54 -12.35
CA LEU A 72 -0.38 -32.70 -12.69
C LEU A 72 -1.47 -32.73 -11.59
N ALA A 73 -1.55 -33.81 -10.81
CA ALA A 73 -2.42 -33.85 -9.64
C ALA A 73 -1.97 -32.82 -8.60
N TRP A 74 -0.67 -32.76 -8.31
CA TRP A 74 -0.10 -31.74 -7.43
C TRP A 74 -0.34 -30.32 -7.96
N VAL A 75 -0.16 -30.09 -9.27
CA VAL A 75 -0.45 -28.77 -9.89
C VAL A 75 -1.90 -28.34 -9.66
N SER A 76 -2.86 -29.28 -9.68
CA SER A 76 -4.28 -28.98 -9.45
C SER A 76 -4.62 -28.64 -7.99
N GLU A 77 -3.85 -29.19 -7.04
CA GLU A 77 -4.09 -29.07 -5.60
C GLU A 77 -3.22 -27.99 -4.93
N ALA A 78 -2.14 -27.56 -5.59
CA ALA A 78 -1.20 -26.61 -5.03
C ALA A 78 -1.87 -25.27 -4.69
N ALA A 79 -1.77 -24.87 -3.42
CA ALA A 79 -2.22 -23.56 -2.96
C ALA A 79 -1.31 -22.42 -3.45
N SER A 80 -0.03 -22.72 -3.71
CA SER A 80 0.89 -21.72 -4.23
C SER A 80 0.62 -21.41 -5.70
N THR A 81 0.83 -20.16 -6.09
CA THR A 81 0.60 -19.70 -7.46
C THR A 81 1.89 -19.32 -8.19
N ASP A 82 3.04 -19.40 -7.51
CA ASP A 82 4.36 -18.97 -7.99
C ASP A 82 5.26 -20.14 -8.45
N TRP A 83 4.72 -21.36 -8.50
CA TRP A 83 5.48 -22.57 -8.83
C TRP A 83 5.97 -22.61 -10.29
N GLY A 84 5.44 -21.74 -11.14
CA GLY A 84 5.71 -21.70 -12.58
C GLY A 84 4.44 -21.84 -13.39
N TRP A 85 4.52 -22.52 -14.53
CA TRP A 85 3.37 -22.73 -15.41
C TRP A 85 3.54 -23.96 -16.32
N LEU A 86 2.44 -24.46 -16.88
CA LEU A 86 2.45 -25.45 -17.95
C LEU A 86 2.24 -24.78 -19.30
N ALA A 87 2.68 -25.44 -20.36
CA ALA A 87 2.44 -25.00 -21.72
C ALA A 87 2.29 -26.16 -22.69
N VAL A 88 1.45 -25.97 -23.69
CA VAL A 88 1.31 -26.87 -24.83
C VAL A 88 2.07 -26.29 -26.01
N SER A 89 2.80 -27.14 -26.74
CA SER A 89 3.58 -26.72 -27.90
C SER A 89 3.78 -27.84 -28.92
N GLU A 90 3.82 -27.48 -30.19
CA GLU A 90 4.24 -28.36 -31.30
C GLU A 90 5.75 -28.36 -31.51
N GLN A 91 6.47 -27.45 -30.84
CA GLN A 91 7.90 -27.27 -30.98
C GLN A 91 8.68 -28.34 -30.21
N SER A 92 9.89 -28.62 -30.69
CA SER A 92 10.81 -29.50 -29.98
C SER A 92 11.31 -28.85 -28.68
N ARG A 93 11.68 -29.69 -27.71
CA ARG A 93 12.28 -29.25 -26.45
C ARG A 93 13.45 -28.27 -26.67
N GLN A 94 14.35 -28.60 -27.60
CA GLN A 94 15.49 -27.74 -27.91
C GLN A 94 15.05 -26.36 -28.42
N ARG A 95 14.05 -26.32 -29.32
CA ARG A 95 13.54 -25.08 -29.89
C ARG A 95 12.93 -24.16 -28.83
N ILE A 96 12.25 -24.74 -27.83
CA ILE A 96 11.69 -24.02 -26.69
C ILE A 96 12.81 -23.50 -25.78
N LEU A 97 13.80 -24.34 -25.47
CA LEU A 97 14.95 -23.92 -24.66
C LEU A 97 15.69 -22.74 -25.30
N ASP A 98 15.95 -22.81 -26.61
CA ASP A 98 16.63 -21.73 -27.33
C ASP A 98 15.83 -20.42 -27.28
N HIS A 99 14.50 -20.50 -27.41
CA HIS A 99 13.60 -19.35 -27.27
C HIS A 99 13.63 -18.75 -25.87
N LEU A 100 13.43 -19.58 -24.84
CA LEU A 100 13.41 -19.13 -23.44
C LEU A 100 14.77 -18.60 -22.97
N ARG A 101 15.89 -19.11 -23.52
CA ARG A 101 17.23 -18.56 -23.31
C ARG A 101 17.37 -17.16 -23.91
N GLY A 102 16.86 -16.96 -25.12
CA GLY A 102 16.81 -15.64 -25.77
C GLY A 102 16.00 -14.60 -24.99
N LEU A 103 15.03 -15.05 -24.19
CA LEU A 103 14.21 -14.20 -23.33
C LEU A 103 14.73 -14.03 -21.90
N THR A 104 15.98 -14.42 -21.60
CA THR A 104 16.53 -14.22 -20.26
C THR A 104 16.61 -12.73 -19.88
N GLN A 105 16.77 -11.86 -20.89
CA GLN A 105 16.80 -10.42 -20.75
C GLN A 105 15.83 -9.76 -21.72
N ILE A 106 15.37 -8.57 -21.32
CA ILE A 106 14.52 -7.69 -22.13
C ILE A 106 15.01 -6.25 -22.00
N HIS A 107 14.64 -5.41 -22.97
CA HIS A 107 14.73 -3.96 -22.84
C HIS A 107 13.43 -3.40 -22.28
N LEU A 108 13.55 -2.39 -21.42
CA LEU A 108 12.46 -1.50 -21.04
C LEU A 108 12.38 -0.33 -22.05
N PRO A 109 11.26 0.43 -22.11
CA PRO A 109 11.11 1.61 -22.96
C PRO A 109 12.17 2.68 -22.73
N ASP A 110 12.71 2.76 -21.50
CA ASP A 110 13.81 3.67 -21.15
C ASP A 110 15.19 3.17 -21.61
N GLY A 111 15.24 2.04 -22.32
CA GLY A 111 16.45 1.44 -22.87
C GLY A 111 17.21 0.53 -21.90
N LYS A 112 16.82 0.47 -20.62
CA LYS A 112 17.50 -0.41 -19.65
C LYS A 112 17.30 -1.87 -19.98
N THR A 113 18.36 -2.65 -19.86
CA THR A 113 18.31 -4.11 -19.94
C THR A 113 18.07 -4.69 -18.55
N VAL A 114 17.02 -5.49 -18.40
CA VAL A 114 16.66 -6.16 -17.14
C VAL A 114 16.46 -7.66 -17.36
N PHE A 115 16.57 -8.44 -16.28
CA PHE A 115 16.23 -9.86 -16.33
C PHE A 115 14.72 -10.04 -16.46
N PHE A 116 14.30 -10.90 -17.38
CA PHE A 116 12.90 -11.22 -17.57
C PHE A 116 12.57 -12.55 -16.90
N ARG A 117 11.92 -12.44 -15.73
CA ARG A 117 11.42 -13.58 -14.97
C ARG A 117 10.12 -14.13 -15.58
N TYR A 118 10.16 -14.60 -16.83
CA TYR A 118 8.97 -15.12 -17.50
C TYR A 118 8.36 -16.36 -16.82
N TRP A 119 9.11 -17.07 -15.98
CA TRP A 119 8.57 -18.17 -15.16
C TRP A 119 7.73 -17.68 -13.98
N ASP A 120 7.78 -16.38 -13.67
CA ASP A 120 6.96 -15.79 -12.61
C ASP A 120 5.52 -15.63 -13.07
N ALA A 121 4.69 -16.55 -12.58
CA ALA A 121 3.28 -16.66 -12.90
C ALA A 121 2.45 -15.44 -12.45
N GLN A 122 2.97 -14.57 -11.58
CA GLN A 122 2.30 -13.33 -11.21
C GLN A 122 2.37 -12.29 -12.33
N PHE A 123 3.50 -12.19 -13.02
CA PHE A 123 3.77 -11.11 -13.97
C PHE A 123 3.50 -11.49 -15.42
N LEU A 124 3.78 -12.74 -15.81
CA LEU A 124 3.65 -13.16 -17.22
C LEU A 124 2.22 -12.93 -17.79
N PRO A 125 1.12 -13.31 -17.10
CA PRO A 125 -0.24 -13.07 -17.63
C PRO A 125 -0.54 -11.59 -17.84
N LEU A 126 -0.03 -10.72 -16.96
CA LEU A 126 -0.24 -9.27 -17.05
C LEU A 126 0.47 -8.67 -18.26
N ILE A 127 1.69 -9.13 -18.53
CA ILE A 127 2.45 -8.71 -19.70
C ILE A 127 1.72 -9.17 -20.96
N LEU A 128 1.32 -10.44 -21.05
CA LEU A 128 0.62 -10.97 -22.22
C LEU A 128 -0.72 -10.27 -22.46
N ALA A 129 -1.51 -10.01 -21.41
CA ALA A 129 -2.78 -9.30 -21.54
C ALA A 129 -2.62 -7.84 -22.02
N ALA A 130 -1.49 -7.21 -21.70
CA ALA A 130 -1.14 -5.87 -22.16
C ALA A 130 -0.37 -5.85 -23.49
N SER A 131 -0.15 -7.02 -24.10
CA SER A 131 0.59 -7.20 -25.35
C SER A 131 -0.35 -7.30 -26.55
N THR A 132 0.08 -6.74 -27.69
CA THR A 132 -0.51 -7.05 -29.01
C THR A 132 -0.20 -8.49 -29.42
N GLU A 133 -0.93 -9.03 -30.39
CA GLU A 133 -0.67 -10.41 -30.88
C GLU A 133 0.77 -10.62 -31.37
N SER A 134 1.37 -9.60 -32.01
CA SER A 134 2.77 -9.65 -32.45
C SER A 134 3.74 -9.73 -31.27
N GLN A 135 3.49 -8.95 -30.21
CA GLN A 135 4.29 -8.99 -28.99
C GLN A 135 4.10 -10.31 -28.22
N GLN A 136 2.87 -10.82 -28.14
CA GLN A 136 2.61 -12.14 -27.57
C GLN A 136 3.35 -13.24 -28.33
N ASN A 137 3.39 -13.16 -29.66
CA ASN A 137 4.16 -14.09 -30.48
C ASN A 137 5.67 -13.99 -30.16
N GLN A 138 6.25 -12.78 -30.10
CA GLN A 138 7.66 -12.60 -29.73
C GLN A 138 7.99 -13.17 -28.35
N LEU A 139 7.09 -13.01 -27.37
CA LEU A 139 7.31 -13.49 -26.00
C LEU A 139 7.09 -14.99 -25.87
N MET A 140 5.94 -15.52 -26.30
CA MET A 140 5.53 -16.90 -26.00
C MET A 140 5.11 -17.71 -27.23
N GLY A 141 5.36 -17.23 -28.46
CA GLY A 141 4.92 -17.85 -29.71
C GLY A 141 5.50 -19.23 -30.04
N VAL A 142 6.40 -19.76 -29.23
CA VAL A 142 6.77 -21.19 -29.31
C VAL A 142 5.73 -22.10 -28.66
N PHE A 143 4.74 -21.56 -27.95
CA PHE A 143 3.66 -22.29 -27.30
C PHE A 143 2.32 -21.95 -27.96
N SER A 144 1.38 -22.90 -27.94
CA SER A 144 0.00 -22.69 -28.41
C SER A 144 -0.92 -22.20 -27.30
N SER A 145 -0.70 -22.68 -26.07
CA SER A 145 -1.42 -22.22 -24.90
C SER A 145 -0.62 -22.44 -23.62
N LEU A 146 -0.95 -21.65 -22.59
CA LEU A 146 -0.35 -21.71 -21.26
C LEU A 146 -1.41 -22.02 -20.22
N TRP A 147 -1.01 -22.76 -19.18
CA TRP A 147 -1.77 -22.90 -17.93
C TRP A 147 -0.99 -22.24 -16.80
N VAL A 148 -1.52 -21.13 -16.29
CA VAL A 148 -0.83 -20.28 -15.33
C VAL A 148 -1.82 -19.73 -14.30
N ARG A 149 -1.54 -19.91 -13.00
CA ARG A 149 -2.44 -19.49 -11.91
C ARG A 149 -3.90 -19.95 -12.09
N GLN A 150 -4.09 -21.23 -12.43
CA GLN A 150 -5.41 -21.83 -12.67
C GLN A 150 -6.21 -21.20 -13.82
N GLN A 151 -5.54 -20.47 -14.73
CA GLN A 151 -6.16 -19.90 -15.91
C GLN A 151 -5.48 -20.42 -17.17
N MET A 152 -6.28 -20.60 -18.22
CA MET A 152 -5.81 -20.90 -19.57
C MET A 152 -5.57 -19.60 -20.33
N ILE A 153 -4.43 -19.50 -21.01
CA ILE A 153 -4.12 -18.41 -21.94
C ILE A 153 -3.87 -19.04 -23.31
N GLU A 154 -4.73 -18.75 -24.27
CA GLU A 154 -4.50 -19.08 -25.67
C GLU A 154 -3.55 -18.07 -26.29
N LEU A 155 -2.59 -18.55 -27.07
CA LEU A 155 -1.64 -17.71 -27.79
C LEU A 155 -2.02 -17.64 -29.28
N PRO A 156 -1.81 -16.50 -29.95
CA PRO A 156 -2.15 -16.35 -31.36
C PRO A 156 -1.45 -17.39 -32.23
N ALA A 157 -2.19 -18.01 -33.14
CA ALA A 157 -1.64 -18.98 -34.07
C ALA A 157 -0.72 -18.29 -35.09
N GLN A 158 0.59 -18.31 -34.83
CA GLN A 158 1.63 -17.72 -35.67
C GLN A 158 2.84 -18.64 -35.76
N ALA A 159 3.71 -18.40 -36.74
CA ALA A 159 4.96 -19.14 -36.86
C ALA A 159 5.87 -18.84 -35.65
N ALA A 160 6.38 -19.90 -35.02
CA ALA A 160 7.26 -19.81 -33.86
C ALA A 160 8.50 -18.93 -34.14
N PRO A 161 8.66 -17.78 -33.48
CA PRO A 161 9.61 -16.75 -33.89
C PRO A 161 11.03 -17.09 -33.46
N ILE A 162 12.01 -16.82 -34.33
CA ILE A 162 13.43 -16.90 -33.97
C ILE A 162 13.85 -15.52 -33.48
N LEU A 163 14.22 -15.42 -32.20
CA LEU A 163 14.69 -14.17 -31.62
C LEU A 163 16.10 -13.85 -32.13
N THR A 164 16.25 -12.72 -32.80
CA THR A 164 17.53 -12.23 -33.34
C THR A 164 18.17 -11.16 -32.47
N GLY A 165 17.49 -10.72 -31.42
CA GLY A 165 17.93 -9.70 -30.47
C GLY A 165 17.11 -9.71 -29.20
N ILE A 166 17.41 -8.78 -28.29
CA ILE A 166 16.70 -8.62 -27.02
C ILE A 166 15.33 -8.01 -27.31
N VAL A 167 14.26 -8.63 -26.78
CA VAL A 167 12.89 -8.14 -26.92
C VAL A 167 12.69 -6.89 -26.05
N THR A 168 11.95 -5.91 -26.55
CA THR A 168 11.61 -4.69 -25.82
C THR A 168 10.17 -4.77 -25.32
N LEU A 169 9.95 -4.54 -24.02
CA LEU A 169 8.61 -4.28 -23.50
C LEU A 169 8.23 -2.82 -23.72
N GLU A 170 6.97 -2.58 -24.04
CA GLU A 170 6.36 -1.27 -24.23
C GLU A 170 5.72 -0.72 -22.95
N GLU A 171 5.39 0.57 -22.98
CA GLU A 171 4.80 1.30 -21.84
C GLU A 171 3.50 0.66 -21.32
N ALA A 172 2.69 0.08 -22.20
CA ALA A 172 1.43 -0.58 -21.80
C ALA A 172 1.66 -1.78 -20.86
N GLN A 173 2.67 -2.61 -21.15
CA GLN A 173 3.02 -3.77 -20.32
C GLN A 173 3.57 -3.32 -18.96
N LEU A 174 4.44 -2.31 -18.95
CA LEU A 174 5.00 -1.74 -17.72
C LEU A 174 3.96 -1.04 -16.86
N ALA A 175 3.02 -0.32 -17.46
CA ALA A 175 1.92 0.29 -16.73
C ALA A 175 1.11 -0.78 -15.98
N LYS A 176 0.88 -1.95 -16.59
CA LYS A 176 0.17 -3.04 -15.93
C LYS A 176 0.95 -3.64 -14.76
N LEU A 177 2.26 -3.81 -14.90
CA LEU A 177 3.12 -4.27 -13.80
C LEU A 177 3.18 -3.26 -12.64
N LYS A 178 3.28 -1.96 -12.96
CA LYS A 178 3.22 -0.88 -11.95
C LYS A 178 1.89 -0.89 -11.21
N GLN A 179 0.77 -1.02 -11.92
CA GLN A 179 -0.56 -1.11 -11.31
C GLN A 179 -0.67 -2.31 -10.36
N GLN A 180 -0.18 -3.48 -10.77
CA GLN A 180 -0.20 -4.67 -9.93
C GLN A 180 0.64 -4.49 -8.65
N ASN A 181 1.85 -3.94 -8.79
CA ASN A 181 2.73 -3.67 -7.65
C ASN A 181 2.07 -2.67 -6.68
N GLN A 182 1.45 -1.60 -7.18
CA GLN A 182 0.70 -0.65 -6.35
C GLN A 182 -0.45 -1.33 -5.59
N THR A 183 -1.18 -2.24 -6.26
CA THR A 183 -2.29 -2.99 -5.64
C THR A 183 -1.77 -3.90 -4.53
N GLU A 184 -0.65 -4.57 -4.76
CA GLU A 184 -0.03 -5.42 -3.75
C GLU A 184 0.48 -4.62 -2.55
N GLN A 185 1.10 -3.46 -2.78
CA GLN A 185 1.54 -2.57 -1.70
C GLN A 185 0.37 -2.06 -0.85
N VAL A 186 -0.74 -1.68 -1.48
CA VAL A 186 -1.98 -1.29 -0.78
C VAL A 186 -2.50 -2.45 0.07
N ASN A 187 -2.56 -3.67 -0.49
CA ASN A 187 -3.02 -4.85 0.24
C ASN A 187 -2.10 -5.16 1.44
N GLN A 188 -0.79 -5.10 1.27
CA GLN A 188 0.18 -5.31 2.34
C GLN A 188 0.00 -4.30 3.48
N LEU A 189 -0.21 -3.02 3.15
CA LEU A 189 -0.49 -1.97 4.14
C LEU A 189 -1.83 -2.19 4.86
N GLN A 190 -2.87 -2.60 4.14
CA GLN A 190 -4.17 -2.92 4.73
C GLN A 190 -4.09 -4.10 5.69
N SER A 191 -3.38 -5.17 5.33
CA SER A 191 -3.13 -6.31 6.21
C SER A 191 -2.36 -5.87 7.45
N TYR A 192 -1.26 -5.13 7.29
CA TYR A 192 -0.48 -4.60 8.41
C TYR A 192 -1.35 -3.75 9.37
N PHE A 193 -2.16 -2.83 8.84
CA PHE A 193 -3.04 -2.00 9.65
C PHE A 193 -4.09 -2.80 10.40
N THR A 194 -4.72 -3.76 9.74
CA THR A 194 -5.79 -4.59 10.34
C THR A 194 -5.24 -5.48 11.44
N ASP A 195 -4.04 -6.03 11.25
CA ASP A 195 -3.38 -6.90 12.22
C ASP A 195 -2.87 -6.11 13.43
N LYS A 196 -2.25 -4.94 13.20
CA LYS A 196 -1.68 -4.11 14.27
C LYS A 196 -2.72 -3.28 15.01
N TYR A 197 -3.76 -2.80 14.34
CA TYR A 197 -4.80 -1.92 14.89
C TYR A 197 -6.23 -2.49 14.74
N PRO A 198 -6.50 -3.74 15.19
CA PRO A 198 -7.74 -4.45 14.88
C PRO A 198 -8.99 -3.78 15.47
N LYS A 199 -8.85 -3.08 16.61
CA LYS A 199 -9.96 -2.30 17.19
C LYS A 199 -10.27 -1.05 16.37
N ARG A 200 -9.24 -0.37 15.86
CA ARG A 200 -9.40 0.85 15.07
C ARG A 200 -9.99 0.53 13.70
N ALA A 201 -9.51 -0.51 13.04
CA ALA A 201 -10.08 -1.00 11.78
C ALA A 201 -11.58 -1.28 11.92
N ARG A 202 -11.98 -2.02 12.96
CA ARG A 202 -13.39 -2.30 13.27
C ARG A 202 -14.23 -1.04 13.52
N LEU A 203 -13.68 -0.03 14.19
CA LEU A 203 -14.40 1.20 14.50
C LEU A 203 -14.55 2.13 13.29
N LEU A 204 -13.59 2.11 12.36
CA LEU A 204 -13.63 2.89 11.13
C LEU A 204 -14.59 2.27 10.09
N GLY A 205 -14.64 0.94 10.02
CA GLY A 205 -15.38 0.22 8.99
C GLY A 205 -14.66 0.20 7.64
N ASP A 206 -15.00 -0.77 6.80
CA ASP A 206 -14.21 -1.15 5.61
C ASP A 206 -14.00 0.03 4.64
N GLU A 207 -15.03 0.85 4.40
CA GLU A 207 -14.94 2.00 3.50
C GLU A 207 -13.88 3.01 3.97
N GLN A 208 -13.89 3.36 5.26
CA GLN A 208 -12.95 4.33 5.81
C GLN A 208 -11.55 3.75 5.95
N VAL A 209 -11.44 2.44 6.23
CA VAL A 209 -10.15 1.74 6.17
C VAL A 209 -9.58 1.81 4.76
N GLN A 210 -10.37 1.54 3.73
CA GLN A 210 -9.90 1.63 2.34
C GLN A 210 -9.46 3.05 2.00
N ARG A 211 -10.23 4.08 2.36
CA ARG A 211 -9.86 5.49 2.15
C ARG A 211 -8.55 5.85 2.87
N PHE A 212 -8.38 5.40 4.11
CA PHE A 212 -7.15 5.59 4.88
C PHE A 212 -5.94 4.94 4.19
N ILE A 213 -6.04 3.65 3.84
CA ILE A 213 -4.92 2.93 3.23
C ILE A 213 -4.54 3.52 1.87
N THR A 214 -5.52 3.88 1.04
CA THR A 214 -5.27 4.53 -0.26
C THR A 214 -4.52 5.85 -0.06
N LEU A 215 -4.98 6.71 0.86
CA LEU A 215 -4.30 7.98 1.15
C LEU A 215 -2.86 7.78 1.64
N ILE A 216 -2.63 6.80 2.52
CA ILE A 216 -1.28 6.49 3.01
C ILE A 216 -0.40 5.95 1.87
N ALA A 217 -0.93 5.09 1.00
CA ALA A 217 -0.19 4.58 -0.15
C ALA A 217 0.20 5.70 -1.12
N GLU A 218 -0.72 6.63 -1.42
CA GLU A 218 -0.45 7.82 -2.24
C GLU A 218 0.65 8.70 -1.62
N LYS A 219 0.57 8.97 -0.32
CA LYS A 219 1.61 9.74 0.39
C LYS A 219 2.96 9.06 0.38
N CYS A 220 2.99 7.74 0.58
CA CYS A 220 4.22 6.96 0.45
C CYS A 220 4.83 7.09 -0.95
N GLN A 221 4.00 7.12 -2.01
CA GLN A 221 4.49 7.36 -3.37
C GLN A 221 5.02 8.78 -3.55
N THR A 222 4.32 9.80 -3.05
CA THR A 222 4.77 11.20 -3.08
C THR A 222 6.14 11.38 -2.43
N HIS A 223 6.35 10.76 -1.27
CA HIS A 223 7.62 10.79 -0.53
C HIS A 223 8.62 9.71 -0.98
N ARG A 224 8.33 8.97 -2.06
CA ARG A 224 9.18 7.92 -2.65
C ARG A 224 9.62 6.84 -1.65
N LEU A 225 8.71 6.44 -0.77
CA LEU A 225 8.92 5.39 0.23
C LEU A 225 8.74 4.00 -0.39
N GLU A 226 9.79 3.48 -1.00
CA GLU A 226 9.77 2.18 -1.71
C GLU A 226 9.86 0.98 -0.76
N ARG A 227 10.45 1.14 0.43
CA ARG A 227 10.66 0.06 1.39
C ARG A 227 9.39 -0.19 2.21
N PHE A 228 9.00 -1.45 2.36
CA PHE A 228 7.79 -1.82 3.11
C PHE A 228 7.82 -1.33 4.56
N ASN A 229 8.98 -1.42 5.23
CA ASN A 229 9.12 -0.95 6.61
C ASN A 229 8.91 0.58 6.73
N ASP A 230 9.42 1.37 5.78
CA ASP A 230 9.24 2.83 5.78
C ASP A 230 7.76 3.19 5.60
N ARG A 231 7.05 2.49 4.70
CA ARG A 231 5.59 2.68 4.55
C ARG A 231 4.81 2.32 5.82
N CYS A 232 5.21 1.26 6.52
CA CYS A 232 4.61 0.87 7.80
C CYS A 232 4.86 1.94 8.89
N GLN A 233 6.08 2.48 8.99
CA GLN A 233 6.40 3.56 9.92
C GLN A 233 5.60 4.84 9.59
N PHE A 234 5.47 5.19 8.31
CA PHE A 234 4.63 6.32 7.89
C PHE A 234 3.16 6.12 8.30
N LEU A 235 2.63 4.91 8.12
CA LEU A 235 1.28 4.54 8.55
C LEU A 235 1.10 4.65 10.08
N ASP A 236 2.09 4.18 10.85
CA ASP A 236 2.07 4.24 12.31
C ASP A 236 2.11 5.70 12.83
N LEU A 237 2.92 6.54 12.19
CA LEU A 237 2.97 7.97 12.44
C LEU A 237 1.63 8.62 12.12
N ALA A 238 1.02 8.32 10.97
CA ALA A 238 -0.31 8.80 10.62
C ALA A 238 -1.38 8.38 11.63
N CYS A 239 -1.29 7.15 12.15
CA CYS A 239 -2.19 6.70 13.21
C CYS A 239 -2.08 7.53 14.49
N SER A 240 -0.90 8.08 14.78
CA SER A 240 -0.61 8.81 16.02
C SER A 240 -0.80 10.33 15.89
N LEU A 241 -0.58 10.87 14.69
CA LEU A 241 -0.50 12.32 14.41
C LEU A 241 -1.62 12.84 13.52
N GLY A 242 -2.40 11.96 12.89
CA GLY A 242 -3.31 12.29 11.79
C GLY A 242 -2.67 11.99 10.42
N CYS A 243 -3.50 11.72 9.41
CA CYS A 243 -3.05 11.28 8.07
C CYS A 243 -2.24 12.31 7.30
N HIS A 244 -2.32 13.56 7.70
CA HIS A 244 -1.68 14.69 7.03
C HIS A 244 -0.52 15.28 7.85
N PHE A 245 0.04 14.52 8.78
CA PHE A 245 1.17 14.97 9.61
C PHE A 245 2.39 15.43 8.78
N ASP A 246 2.55 14.89 7.57
CA ASP A 246 3.61 15.22 6.62
C ASP A 246 3.53 16.63 6.04
N THR A 247 2.35 17.26 6.10
CA THR A 247 2.14 18.65 5.66
C THR A 247 1.64 19.55 6.78
N ASP A 248 1.62 19.07 8.02
CA ASP A 248 1.12 19.83 9.17
C ASP A 248 2.16 20.84 9.63
N LEU A 249 1.84 22.12 9.49
CA LEU A 249 2.71 23.21 9.93
C LEU A 249 3.11 23.03 11.40
N GLN A 250 2.22 22.53 12.27
CA GLN A 250 2.53 22.34 13.69
C GLN A 250 3.70 21.38 13.95
N LEU A 251 3.97 20.47 13.01
CA LEU A 251 4.94 19.39 13.14
C LEU A 251 6.12 19.55 12.17
N GLU A 252 6.06 20.50 11.23
CA GLU A 252 7.02 20.68 10.14
C GLU A 252 8.47 20.67 10.61
N HIS A 253 8.79 21.44 11.67
CA HIS A 253 10.15 21.57 12.18
C HIS A 253 10.71 20.26 12.79
N ILE A 254 9.85 19.31 13.15
CA ILE A 254 10.22 17.98 13.64
C ILE A 254 10.22 16.97 12.50
N VAL A 255 9.21 17.01 11.63
CA VAL A 255 8.96 15.99 10.60
C VAL A 255 9.83 16.18 9.36
N ALA A 256 9.94 17.41 8.85
CA ALA A 256 10.61 17.69 7.58
C ALA A 256 12.07 17.18 7.49
N PRO A 257 12.91 17.31 8.54
CA PRO A 257 14.30 16.83 8.49
C PRO A 257 14.45 15.32 8.23
N TYR A 258 13.48 14.52 8.64
CA TYR A 258 13.50 13.06 8.49
C TYR A 258 12.75 12.60 7.25
N LEU A 259 11.61 13.24 6.96
CA LEU A 259 10.79 12.85 5.82
C LEU A 259 11.47 13.16 4.49
N THR A 260 12.21 14.28 4.40
CA THR A 260 12.93 14.67 3.18
C THR A 260 14.07 13.73 2.80
N THR A 261 14.67 13.04 3.78
CA THR A 261 15.80 12.11 3.58
C THR A 261 15.36 10.64 3.52
N ALA A 262 14.13 10.32 3.93
CA ALA A 262 13.64 8.94 4.08
C ALA A 262 13.64 8.11 2.78
N ALA A 263 13.50 8.75 1.61
CA ALA A 263 13.56 8.06 0.33
C ALA A 263 14.94 7.40 0.11
N GLU A 264 16.00 8.13 0.45
CA GLU A 264 17.39 7.72 0.21
C GLU A 264 17.96 6.95 1.40
N GLU A 265 17.67 7.41 2.62
CA GLU A 265 18.25 6.89 3.86
C GLU A 265 17.26 5.97 4.62
N PRO A 266 17.57 4.66 4.75
CA PRO A 266 16.71 3.75 5.50
C PRO A 266 16.60 4.12 6.98
N GLY A 267 15.40 3.97 7.56
CA GLY A 267 15.20 4.08 9.01
C GLY A 267 14.94 5.50 9.53
N GLN A 268 14.98 6.53 8.68
CA GLN A 268 14.69 7.91 9.08
C GLN A 268 13.32 8.06 9.77
N LEU A 269 12.29 7.35 9.29
CA LEU A 269 10.95 7.39 9.90
C LEU A 269 10.88 6.70 11.27
N ALA A 270 11.73 5.70 11.52
CA ALA A 270 11.85 5.09 12.84
C ALA A 270 12.51 6.05 13.84
N VAL A 271 13.54 6.79 13.39
CA VAL A 271 14.17 7.85 14.20
C VAL A 271 13.17 8.97 14.48
N LEU A 272 12.42 9.42 13.47
CA LEU A 272 11.35 10.40 13.64
C LEU A 272 10.33 9.95 14.71
N ASN A 273 9.88 8.70 14.63
CA ASN A 273 8.95 8.14 15.62
C ASN A 273 9.54 8.16 17.04
N GLN A 274 10.83 7.87 17.20
CA GLN A 274 11.51 7.97 18.49
C GLN A 274 11.57 9.43 19.00
N GLN A 275 11.90 10.38 18.13
CA GLN A 275 11.95 11.80 18.50
C GLN A 275 10.57 12.33 18.92
N LEU A 276 9.53 12.00 18.17
CA LEU A 276 8.16 12.34 18.52
C LEU A 276 7.72 11.68 19.83
N GLY A 277 8.16 10.44 20.10
CA GLY A 277 7.94 9.78 21.38
C GLY A 277 8.47 10.58 22.56
N LEU A 278 9.65 11.19 22.45
CA LEU A 278 10.21 12.06 23.51
C LEU A 278 9.38 13.33 23.70
N VAL A 279 8.94 13.96 22.61
CA VAL A 279 8.07 15.14 22.64
C VAL A 279 6.71 14.80 23.26
N PHE A 280 6.14 13.65 22.91
CA PHE A 280 4.88 13.17 23.48
C PHE A 280 4.98 12.89 24.96
N ILE A 281 6.03 12.20 25.44
CA ILE A 281 6.20 11.96 26.88
C ILE A 281 6.28 13.29 27.64
N ARG A 282 7.04 14.26 27.13
CA ARG A 282 7.19 15.57 27.79
C ARG A 282 5.91 16.41 27.76
N SER A 283 5.16 16.37 26.65
CA SER A 283 3.92 17.14 26.52
C SER A 283 2.75 16.48 27.27
N MET A 284 2.59 15.16 27.15
CA MET A 284 1.49 14.42 27.76
C MET A 284 1.69 14.12 29.24
N GLY A 285 2.94 14.10 29.72
CA GLY A 285 3.30 13.58 31.04
C GLY A 285 3.54 12.08 30.99
N GLU A 286 4.36 11.56 31.91
CA GLU A 286 4.79 10.16 31.92
C GLU A 286 3.61 9.18 32.06
N ARG A 287 2.55 9.63 32.73
CA ARG A 287 1.31 8.87 32.95
C ARG A 287 0.11 9.55 32.29
N LEU A 288 0.35 10.36 31.25
CA LEU A 288 -0.65 11.13 30.51
C LEU A 288 -1.37 12.20 31.34
N GLU A 289 -0.84 12.61 32.50
CA GLU A 289 -1.46 13.54 33.43
C GLU A 289 -1.79 14.91 32.79
N ASN A 290 -0.90 15.44 31.95
CA ASN A 290 -1.09 16.72 31.28
C ASN A 290 -2.13 16.58 30.16
N TYR A 291 -2.10 15.46 29.44
CA TYR A 291 -3.08 15.19 28.39
C TYR A 291 -4.49 15.00 28.97
N LEU A 292 -4.62 14.24 30.07
CA LEU A 292 -5.88 14.09 30.79
C LEU A 292 -6.40 15.43 31.31
N ALA A 293 -5.52 16.31 31.82
CA ALA A 293 -5.91 17.65 32.24
C ALA A 293 -6.40 18.51 31.06
N ALA A 294 -5.75 18.43 29.90
CA ALA A 294 -6.21 19.12 28.69
C ALA A 294 -7.58 18.62 28.21
N LEU A 295 -7.79 17.30 28.20
CA LEU A 295 -9.09 16.70 27.87
C LEU A 295 -10.18 17.11 28.87
N GLU A 296 -9.87 17.20 30.16
CA GLU A 296 -10.81 17.67 31.18
C GLU A 296 -11.21 19.14 30.95
N ARG A 297 -10.26 20.02 30.60
CA ARG A 297 -10.56 21.41 30.22
C ARG A 297 -11.50 21.48 29.01
N LEU A 298 -11.23 20.71 27.96
CA LEU A 298 -12.08 20.66 26.77
C LEU A 298 -13.48 20.08 27.08
N LYS A 299 -13.56 19.10 27.98
CA LYS A 299 -14.83 18.47 28.40
C LYS A 299 -15.79 19.48 29.04
N THR A 300 -15.28 20.49 29.73
CA THR A 300 -16.06 21.50 30.44
C THR A 300 -16.18 22.83 29.69
N LEU A 301 -15.57 22.96 28.52
CA LEU A 301 -15.59 24.18 27.70
C LEU A 301 -17.03 24.59 27.35
N GLN A 302 -17.34 25.88 27.49
CA GLN A 302 -18.62 26.46 27.07
C GLN A 302 -18.37 27.60 26.09
N LEU A 303 -19.01 27.56 24.92
CA LEU A 303 -18.79 28.56 23.86
C LEU A 303 -19.18 29.97 24.28
N ASN A 304 -20.23 30.12 25.09
CA ASN A 304 -20.66 31.41 25.64
C ASN A 304 -19.75 31.95 26.76
N GLN A 305 -18.74 31.19 27.18
CA GLN A 305 -17.75 31.60 28.19
C GLN A 305 -16.35 31.82 27.58
N LEU A 306 -16.24 31.79 26.25
CA LEU A 306 -14.98 32.12 25.58
C LEU A 306 -14.59 33.58 25.88
N PRO A 307 -13.29 33.88 26.00
CA PRO A 307 -12.84 35.26 26.16
C PRO A 307 -13.16 36.05 24.90
N TYR A 308 -13.41 37.36 25.05
CA TYR A 308 -13.56 38.25 23.91
C TYR A 308 -12.28 38.27 23.06
N MET A 309 -12.43 38.08 21.75
CA MET A 309 -11.33 38.06 20.79
C MET A 309 -11.50 39.21 19.80
N TYR A 310 -10.46 40.02 19.64
CA TYR A 310 -10.45 41.19 18.74
C TYR A 310 -9.42 41.08 17.60
N GLU A 311 -8.50 40.13 17.71
CA GLU A 311 -7.42 39.89 16.74
C GLU A 311 -7.00 38.41 16.81
N GLU A 312 -6.33 37.93 15.77
CA GLU A 312 -5.87 36.53 15.66
C GLU A 312 -4.93 36.13 16.81
N GLN A 313 -4.18 37.06 17.38
CA GLN A 313 -3.33 36.79 18.55
C GLN A 313 -4.13 36.23 19.72
N HIS A 314 -5.33 36.77 20.00
CA HIS A 314 -6.23 36.24 21.03
C HIS A 314 -6.70 34.81 20.73
N VAL A 315 -6.94 34.49 19.45
CA VAL A 315 -7.33 33.15 19.00
C VAL A 315 -6.20 32.16 19.28
N VAL A 316 -4.98 32.49 18.85
CA VAL A 316 -3.80 31.64 19.03
C VAL A 316 -3.48 31.46 20.52
N ASP A 317 -3.46 32.53 21.30
CA ASP A 317 -3.18 32.46 22.75
C ASP A 317 -4.21 31.62 23.50
N TYR A 318 -5.50 31.77 23.13
CA TYR A 318 -6.56 30.95 23.71
C TYR A 318 -6.33 29.46 23.40
N VAL A 319 -6.09 29.08 22.15
CA VAL A 319 -5.87 27.66 21.78
C VAL A 319 -4.63 27.10 22.48
N ARG A 320 -3.55 27.87 22.58
CA ARG A 320 -2.33 27.47 23.31
C ARG A 320 -2.61 27.23 24.79
N SER A 321 -3.50 28.02 25.40
CA SER A 321 -3.90 27.85 26.81
C SER A 321 -4.67 26.56 27.09
N LEU A 322 -5.29 25.95 26.08
CA LEU A 322 -6.03 24.69 26.23
C LEU A 322 -5.09 23.51 26.53
N TYR A 323 -3.87 23.54 25.99
CA TYR A 323 -2.84 22.54 26.24
C TYR A 323 -1.42 23.16 26.25
N PRO A 324 -1.07 23.88 27.32
CA PRO A 324 0.17 24.65 27.41
C PRO A 324 1.43 23.80 27.20
N GLU A 325 1.43 22.58 27.71
CA GLU A 325 2.57 21.65 27.64
C GLU A 325 2.86 21.23 26.20
N ARG A 326 1.83 21.01 25.38
CA ARG A 326 2.00 20.77 23.94
C ARG A 326 2.37 22.04 23.18
N ALA A 327 1.81 23.19 23.55
CA ALA A 327 2.05 24.47 22.90
C ALA A 327 3.53 24.92 22.95
N GLN A 328 4.33 24.40 23.89
CA GLN A 328 5.77 24.63 23.95
C GLN A 328 6.53 24.05 22.74
N TYR A 329 5.98 22.99 22.12
CA TYR A 329 6.57 22.30 20.99
C TYR A 329 5.95 22.72 19.65
N VAL A 330 4.99 23.65 19.66
CA VAL A 330 4.39 24.19 18.44
C VAL A 330 4.79 25.67 18.34
N PRO A 331 5.69 26.02 17.42
CA PRO A 331 6.04 27.40 17.13
C PRO A 331 4.81 28.29 16.90
N ILE A 332 4.75 29.42 17.58
CA ILE A 332 3.55 30.29 17.55
C ILE A 332 3.22 30.79 16.13
N HIS A 333 4.24 31.10 15.33
CA HIS A 333 4.06 31.55 13.94
C HIS A 333 3.44 30.48 13.03
N GLN A 334 3.60 29.19 13.35
CA GLN A 334 2.97 28.10 12.59
C GLN A 334 1.45 28.04 12.85
N MET A 335 1.00 28.42 14.05
CA MET A 335 -0.44 28.51 14.34
C MET A 335 -1.10 29.68 13.60
N PHE A 336 -0.43 30.83 13.47
CA PHE A 336 -0.85 31.90 12.58
C PHE A 336 -0.85 31.45 11.11
N GLY A 337 0.15 30.68 10.70
CA GLY A 337 0.22 30.07 9.38
C GLY A 337 -1.00 29.20 9.08
N LEU A 338 -1.51 28.44 10.04
CA LEU A 338 -2.75 27.66 9.89
C LEU A 338 -3.97 28.56 9.68
N LEU A 339 -4.16 29.57 10.52
CA LEU A 339 -5.27 30.54 10.35
C LEU A 339 -5.24 31.23 8.98
N ALA A 340 -4.04 31.54 8.47
CA ALA A 340 -3.87 32.10 7.13
C ALA A 340 -4.19 31.09 6.01
N GLN A 341 -3.82 29.82 6.17
CA GLN A 341 -4.14 28.75 5.21
C GLN A 341 -5.64 28.45 5.16
N ASP A 342 -6.33 28.59 6.28
CA ASP A 342 -7.76 28.26 6.40
C ASP A 342 -8.70 29.38 5.94
N GLN A 343 -8.20 30.55 5.52
CA GLN A 343 -9.07 31.69 5.14
C GLN A 343 -10.10 31.32 4.07
N ASN A 344 -9.69 30.59 3.03
CA ASN A 344 -10.63 30.11 2.00
C ASN A 344 -11.63 29.11 2.57
N TRP A 345 -11.16 28.20 3.42
CA TRP A 345 -12.02 27.20 4.07
C TRP A 345 -13.05 27.86 4.98
N PHE A 346 -12.65 28.87 5.77
CA PHE A 346 -13.55 29.67 6.60
C PHE A 346 -14.62 30.37 5.77
N GLN A 347 -14.27 30.95 4.63
CA GLN A 347 -15.24 31.58 3.73
C GLN A 347 -16.23 30.57 3.15
N GLU A 348 -15.73 29.45 2.60
CA GLU A 348 -16.56 28.39 2.02
C GLU A 348 -17.52 27.78 3.04
N HIS A 349 -17.11 27.69 4.30
CA HIS A 349 -17.89 27.10 5.37
C HIS A 349 -18.61 28.14 6.24
N GLY A 350 -18.55 29.44 5.93
CA GLY A 350 -19.25 30.49 6.68
C GLY A 350 -18.79 30.65 8.13
N ILE A 351 -17.49 30.48 8.40
CA ILE A 351 -16.87 30.84 9.68
C ILE A 351 -16.40 32.29 9.60
N THR A 352 -17.09 33.18 10.29
CA THR A 352 -16.87 34.64 10.18
C THR A 352 -16.35 35.27 11.47
N THR A 353 -16.48 34.56 12.60
CA THR A 353 -16.07 35.08 13.90
C THR A 353 -14.71 34.53 14.34
N LEU A 354 -13.97 35.32 15.13
CA LEU A 354 -12.74 34.86 15.77
C LEU A 354 -12.99 33.71 16.77
N HIS A 355 -14.17 33.65 17.38
CA HIS A 355 -14.58 32.52 18.22
C HIS A 355 -14.71 31.23 17.41
N GLY A 356 -15.32 31.31 16.21
CA GLY A 356 -15.38 30.19 15.28
C GLY A 356 -14.00 29.73 14.85
N GLN A 357 -13.13 30.65 14.46
CA GLN A 357 -11.74 30.34 14.12
C GLN A 357 -11.01 29.67 15.30
N ALA A 358 -11.24 30.10 16.55
CA ALA A 358 -10.67 29.45 17.73
C ALA A 358 -11.12 28.00 17.91
N VAL A 359 -12.39 27.70 17.63
CA VAL A 359 -12.91 26.32 17.70
C VAL A 359 -12.27 25.44 16.62
N ILE A 360 -12.15 25.95 15.39
CA ILE A 360 -11.53 25.22 14.28
C ILE A 360 -10.04 25.00 14.54
N LEU A 361 -9.31 26.04 14.93
CA LEU A 361 -7.90 25.96 15.28
C LEU A 361 -7.68 25.02 16.47
N ALA A 362 -8.57 25.00 17.46
CA ALA A 362 -8.50 24.02 18.54
C ALA A 362 -8.65 22.58 18.02
N LEU A 363 -9.62 22.29 17.15
CA LEU A 363 -9.76 20.95 16.56
C LEU A 363 -8.51 20.52 15.79
N GLN A 364 -7.97 21.40 14.95
CA GLN A 364 -6.74 21.15 14.20
C GLN A 364 -5.52 21.01 15.11
N PHE A 365 -5.49 21.76 16.21
CA PHE A 365 -4.45 21.66 17.20
C PHE A 365 -4.46 20.24 17.78
N PHE A 366 -5.60 19.70 18.22
CA PHE A 366 -5.63 18.37 18.83
C PHE A 366 -5.59 17.20 17.84
N LEU A 367 -6.12 17.35 16.63
CA LEU A 367 -6.37 16.24 15.70
C LEU A 367 -5.62 16.34 14.37
N GLY A 368 -4.88 17.43 14.13
CA GLY A 368 -4.13 17.70 12.89
C GLY A 368 -4.83 18.67 11.94
N HIS A 369 -4.06 19.41 11.15
CA HIS A 369 -4.55 20.55 10.37
C HIS A 369 -5.64 20.22 9.32
N LYS A 370 -5.67 19.00 8.79
CA LYS A 370 -6.68 18.52 7.83
C LYS A 370 -7.72 17.60 8.44
N VAL A 371 -8.05 17.80 9.71
CA VAL A 371 -9.03 16.99 10.46
C VAL A 371 -10.38 16.82 9.72
N PHE A 372 -10.80 17.80 8.92
CA PHE A 372 -12.06 17.74 8.14
C PHE A 372 -12.02 16.79 6.94
N ASP A 373 -10.84 16.42 6.46
CA ASP A 373 -10.66 15.46 5.36
C ASP A 373 -9.96 14.17 5.80
N ASP A 374 -9.56 14.10 7.07
CA ASP A 374 -8.82 12.97 7.61
C ASP A 374 -9.73 11.72 7.74
N PRO A 375 -9.40 10.61 7.05
CA PRO A 375 -10.20 9.39 7.10
C PRO A 375 -10.20 8.71 8.48
N LEU A 376 -9.32 9.10 9.40
CA LEU A 376 -9.32 8.63 10.79
C LEU A 376 -10.39 9.32 11.64
N TYR A 377 -10.92 10.47 11.18
CA TYR A 377 -11.92 11.26 11.89
C TYR A 377 -13.18 11.52 11.02
N PRO A 378 -13.81 10.48 10.45
CA PRO A 378 -14.91 10.66 9.49
C PRO A 378 -16.13 11.40 10.05
N TRP A 379 -16.27 11.38 11.38
CA TRP A 379 -17.32 12.10 12.11
C TRP A 379 -17.19 13.62 12.03
N VAL A 380 -15.98 14.16 11.88
CA VAL A 380 -15.77 15.61 11.83
C VAL A 380 -16.37 16.14 10.54
N LYS A 381 -16.05 15.51 9.41
CA LYS A 381 -16.62 15.83 8.11
C LYS A 381 -18.14 15.67 8.09
N ALA A 382 -18.66 14.55 8.59
CA ALA A 382 -20.10 14.27 8.61
C ALA A 382 -20.88 15.36 9.34
N HIS A 383 -20.38 15.82 10.51
CA HIS A 383 -21.02 16.90 11.26
C HIS A 383 -20.96 18.27 10.57
N PHE A 384 -20.07 18.48 9.59
CA PHE A 384 -20.06 19.69 8.76
C PHE A 384 -20.91 19.55 7.49
N ALA A 385 -20.93 18.38 6.86
CA ALA A 385 -21.65 18.15 5.60
C ALA A 385 -23.18 18.05 5.76
N ASP A 386 -23.65 17.50 6.88
CA ASP A 386 -25.08 17.23 7.10
C ASP A 386 -25.86 18.43 7.68
N ASN A 387 -25.20 19.55 7.96
CA ASN A 387 -25.80 20.66 8.69
C ASN A 387 -26.47 21.70 7.78
N HIS A 388 -27.80 21.66 7.71
CA HIS A 388 -28.68 22.70 7.13
C HIS A 388 -28.83 23.95 8.03
N ILE A 389 -27.95 24.08 9.04
CA ILE A 389 -27.98 25.13 10.03
C ILE A 389 -27.29 26.37 9.44
N ASN A 390 -28.05 27.44 9.24
CA ASN A 390 -27.55 28.67 8.60
C ASN A 390 -26.75 29.58 9.55
N GLN A 391 -26.77 29.31 10.86
CA GLN A 391 -26.10 30.14 11.87
C GLN A 391 -24.80 29.48 12.38
N GLU A 392 -23.71 30.25 12.35
CA GLU A 392 -22.37 29.82 12.80
C GLU A 392 -22.40 29.28 14.24
N ASP A 393 -23.01 30.01 15.17
CA ASP A 393 -23.02 29.68 16.60
C ASP A 393 -23.67 28.32 16.89
N GLU A 394 -24.81 28.02 16.25
CA GLU A 394 -25.53 26.76 16.44
C GLU A 394 -24.72 25.56 15.94
N ARG A 395 -24.07 25.70 14.77
CA ARG A 395 -23.19 24.67 14.20
C ARG A 395 -21.99 24.40 15.09
N LEU A 396 -21.33 25.46 15.56
CA LEU A 396 -20.17 25.34 16.45
C LEU A 396 -20.57 24.70 17.79
N ALA A 397 -21.74 25.05 18.33
CA ALA A 397 -22.26 24.44 19.54
C ALA A 397 -22.49 22.94 19.40
N GLU A 398 -23.06 22.50 18.27
CA GLU A 398 -23.27 21.08 18.00
C GLU A 398 -21.94 20.32 17.87
N LEU A 399 -20.99 20.89 17.11
CA LEU A 399 -19.65 20.34 16.92
C LEU A 399 -18.91 20.18 18.26
N VAL A 400 -18.93 21.21 19.10
CA VAL A 400 -18.33 21.18 20.44
C VAL A 400 -19.02 20.13 21.31
N ALA A 401 -20.35 20.09 21.31
CA ALA A 401 -21.09 19.10 22.10
C ALA A 401 -20.79 17.66 21.67
N TYR A 402 -20.67 17.41 20.35
CA TYR A 402 -20.28 16.09 19.84
C TYR A 402 -18.83 15.76 20.18
N THR A 403 -17.91 16.71 20.03
CA THR A 403 -16.50 16.56 20.41
C THR A 403 -16.37 16.20 21.89
N GLN A 404 -17.11 16.89 22.77
CA GLN A 404 -17.15 16.58 24.20
C GLN A 404 -17.69 15.18 24.51
N ARG A 405 -18.68 14.68 23.75
CA ARG A 405 -19.13 13.27 23.87
C ARG A 405 -18.01 12.29 23.54
N ARG A 406 -17.18 12.58 22.55
CA ARG A 406 -16.01 11.75 22.22
C ARG A 406 -14.92 11.83 23.27
N ILE A 407 -14.60 13.03 23.75
CA ILE A 407 -13.64 13.26 24.84
C ILE A 407 -14.04 12.48 26.10
N ARG A 408 -15.34 12.44 26.46
CA ARG A 408 -15.82 11.62 27.59
C ARG A 408 -15.49 10.13 27.42
N LYS A 409 -15.66 9.60 26.21
CA LYS A 409 -15.32 8.19 25.90
C LYS A 409 -13.81 7.96 25.94
N GLU A 410 -13.02 8.89 25.42
CA GLU A 410 -11.57 8.82 25.42
C GLU A 410 -10.99 8.85 26.84
N LEU A 411 -11.45 9.78 27.68
CA LEU A 411 -11.10 9.85 29.10
C LEU A 411 -11.38 8.52 29.83
N LEU A 412 -12.53 7.91 29.57
CA LEU A 412 -12.88 6.61 30.14
C LEU A 412 -11.91 5.50 29.69
N MET A 413 -11.57 5.46 28.40
CA MET A 413 -10.65 4.46 27.86
C MET A 413 -9.22 4.63 28.40
N LEU A 414 -8.72 5.87 28.46
CA LEU A 414 -7.38 6.17 28.94
C LEU A 414 -7.23 5.85 30.44
N ARG A 415 -8.22 6.21 31.26
CA ARG A 415 -8.20 5.87 32.70
C ARG A 415 -8.17 4.36 32.93
N LYS A 416 -9.03 3.62 32.23
CA LYS A 416 -9.05 2.15 32.31
C LYS A 416 -7.71 1.53 31.88
N HIS A 417 -7.05 2.11 30.89
CA HIS A 417 -5.74 1.65 30.44
C HIS A 417 -4.63 1.94 31.46
N LEU A 418 -4.68 3.10 32.13
CA LEU A 418 -3.74 3.47 33.18
C LEU A 418 -3.95 2.69 34.49
N GLU A 419 -5.18 2.26 34.79
CA GLU A 419 -5.48 1.38 35.93
C GLU A 419 -4.99 -0.06 35.72
N ALA A 420 -4.89 -0.49 34.47
CA ALA A 420 -4.44 -1.84 34.10
C ALA A 420 -2.90 -1.98 33.99
N ARG A 421 -2.15 -0.87 34.16
CA ARG A 421 -0.69 -0.80 34.15
C ARG A 421 -0.17 -0.54 35.55
#